data_AF-A0A1F2QK20-F1
#
_entry.id   AF-A0A1F2QK20-F1
#
_cell.length_a   1.000
_cell.length_b   1.000
_cell.length_c   1.000
_cell.angle_alpha   90.00
_cell.angle_beta   90.00
_cell.angle_gamma   90.00
#
_symmetry.space_group_name_H-M   'P 1'
#
loop_
_entity.id
_entity.type
_entity.pdbx_description
1 polymer ?
#
loop_
_entity_poly.entity_id
_entity_poly.type
_entity_poly.pdbx_seq_one_letter_code
_entity_poly.pdbx_strand_id
1 'polypeptide(L)'
;MSEATPGTNERRQKPAPGRRTLLGFLLGSSLLASLASIIYPILNFILPPPTGEVDTDTVVAGRADELAPNSGKIFRFGSRPGILVRTPAGDYCAFSATCTHLECTVQYRGREHDIWCACHNGVYDLQGRNVSGPPPRPLEVYDVHVQGEDVVVARRGRS
;
A
#
# COMPACT_ATOMS: atom_id res chain seq x y z
N MET A 1 41.57 -16.82 78.57
CA MET A 1 40.40 -16.00 78.17
C MET A 1 40.97 -14.81 77.41
N SER A 2 41.14 -14.85 76.09
CA SER A 2 40.12 -14.96 75.02
C SER A 2 39.08 -13.86 75.16
N GLU A 3 39.25 -12.77 74.41
CA GLU A 3 38.15 -11.98 73.87
C GLU A 3 38.63 -11.21 72.63
N ALA A 4 37.97 -11.52 71.52
CA ALA A 4 38.25 -11.04 70.18
C ALA A 4 37.59 -9.67 69.96
N THR A 5 38.29 -8.73 69.35
CA THR A 5 37.73 -7.44 68.92
C THR A 5 37.12 -7.58 67.52
N PRO A 6 35.93 -7.01 67.25
CA PRO A 6 35.13 -7.29 66.05
C PRO A 6 35.70 -6.62 64.80
N GLY A 7 35.67 -7.37 63.69
CA GLY A 7 36.00 -6.87 62.36
C GLY A 7 35.02 -5.79 61.91
N THR A 8 35.53 -4.61 61.58
CA THR A 8 34.79 -3.53 60.95
C THR A 8 34.34 -3.93 59.55
N ASN A 9 33.03 -4.05 59.38
CA ASN A 9 32.36 -4.27 58.10
C ASN A 9 32.41 -2.99 57.26
N GLU A 10 33.42 -2.87 56.40
CA GLU A 10 33.49 -1.81 55.40
C GLU A 10 32.50 -2.09 54.26
N ARG A 11 31.31 -1.50 54.37
CA ARG A 11 30.37 -1.42 53.26
C ARG A 11 30.97 -0.50 52.20
N ARG A 12 31.64 -1.08 51.19
CA ARG A 12 32.23 -0.41 50.02
C ARG A 12 31.21 0.54 49.37
N GLN A 13 31.27 1.83 49.71
CA GLN A 13 30.50 2.86 49.03
C GLN A 13 31.05 2.99 47.60
N LYS A 14 30.18 2.82 46.59
CA LYS A 14 30.56 3.03 45.19
C LYS A 14 30.91 4.52 45.02
N PRO A 15 32.09 4.86 44.47
CA PRO A 15 32.48 6.26 44.30
C PRO A 15 31.47 6.97 43.39
N ALA A 16 31.08 8.20 43.75
CA ALA A 16 30.20 9.03 42.93
C ALA A 16 30.82 9.24 41.54
N PRO A 17 30.02 9.21 40.46
CA PRO A 17 30.54 9.33 39.10
C PRO A 17 31.30 10.65 38.94
N GLY A 18 32.55 10.57 38.48
CA GLY A 18 33.41 11.72 38.31
C GLY A 18 32.95 12.63 37.16
N ARG A 19 33.41 13.89 37.16
CA ARG A 19 33.08 14.90 36.11
C ARG A 19 33.34 14.40 34.69
N ARG A 20 34.37 13.58 34.49
CA ARG A 20 34.71 12.96 33.20
C ARG A 20 33.68 11.93 32.75
N THR A 21 33.13 11.18 33.69
CA THR A 21 32.04 10.21 33.44
C THR A 21 30.76 10.93 33.06
N LEU A 22 30.42 12.03 33.76
CA LEU A 22 29.27 12.87 33.42
C LEU A 22 29.44 13.49 32.03
N LEU A 23 30.60 14.07 31.73
CA LEU A 23 30.87 14.69 30.43
C LEU A 23 30.82 13.67 29.28
N GLY A 24 31.40 12.48 29.48
CA GLY A 24 31.33 11.39 28.50
C GLY A 24 29.90 10.91 28.25
N PHE A 25 29.07 10.84 29.29
CA PHE A 25 27.65 10.51 29.16
C PHE A 25 26.88 11.59 28.37
N LEU A 26 27.09 12.87 28.69
CA LEU A 26 26.43 13.99 28.01
C LEU A 26 26.83 14.07 26.52
N LEU A 27 28.12 13.92 26.21
CA LEU A 27 28.60 13.93 24.83
C LEU A 27 28.12 12.71 24.06
N GLY A 28 28.19 11.52 24.65
CA GLY A 28 27.74 10.28 24.02
C GLY A 28 26.24 10.28 23.73
N SER A 29 25.41 10.70 24.70
CA SER A 29 23.95 10.79 24.51
C SER A 29 23.56 11.84 23.46
N SER A 30 24.23 13.00 23.44
CA SER A 30 23.98 14.05 22.44
C SER A 30 24.32 13.58 21.02
N LEU A 31 25.42 12.85 20.86
CA LEU A 31 25.81 12.28 19.57
C LEU A 31 24.78 11.23 19.11
N LEU A 32 24.34 10.36 20.02
CA LEU A 32 23.35 9.32 19.73
C LEU A 32 21.99 9.93 19.33
N ALA A 33 21.54 10.96 20.07
CA ALA A 33 20.29 11.66 19.77
C ALA A 33 20.33 12.36 18.40
N SER A 34 21.48 12.97 18.07
CA SER A 34 21.67 13.62 16.76
C SER A 34 21.63 12.60 15.62
N LEU A 35 22.31 11.48 15.78
CA LEU A 35 22.27 10.38 14.82
C LEU A 35 20.85 9.82 14.68
N ALA A 36 20.14 9.58 15.79
CA ALA A 36 18.77 9.12 15.78
C ALA A 36 17.82 10.10 15.06
N SER A 37 17.99 11.40 15.27
CA SER A 37 17.19 12.44 14.60
C SER A 37 17.41 12.49 13.09
N ILE A 38 18.58 12.09 12.58
CA ILE A 38 18.87 12.03 11.14
C ILE A 38 18.41 10.68 10.57
N ILE A 39 18.65 9.59 11.28
CA ILE A 39 18.29 8.23 10.84
C ILE A 39 16.77 8.06 10.81
N TYR A 40 16.04 8.62 11.78
CA TYR A 40 14.58 8.49 11.86
C TYR A 40 13.83 8.93 10.58
N PRO A 41 14.03 10.16 10.03
CA PRO A 41 13.36 10.56 8.80
C PRO A 41 13.80 9.73 7.58
N ILE A 42 15.05 9.26 7.53
CA ILE A 42 15.53 8.35 6.47
C ILE A 42 14.78 7.02 6.53
N LEU A 43 14.67 6.43 7.72
CA LEU A 43 13.92 5.20 7.92
C LEU A 43 12.43 5.40 7.62
N ASN A 44 11.84 6.50 8.04
CA ASN A 44 10.44 6.82 7.76
C ASN A 44 10.17 7.09 6.26
N PHE A 45 11.17 7.57 5.52
CA PHE A 45 11.07 7.75 4.07
C PHE A 45 11.18 6.42 3.32
N ILE A 46 12.11 5.55 3.72
CA ILE A 46 12.31 4.23 3.10
C ILE A 46 11.19 3.26 3.49
N LEU A 47 10.74 3.33 4.74
CA LEU A 47 9.69 2.51 5.33
C LEU A 47 8.56 3.44 5.78
N PRO A 48 7.75 3.96 4.83
CA PRO A 48 6.61 4.78 5.19
C PRO A 48 5.70 4.00 6.14
N PRO A 49 5.28 4.60 7.26
CA PRO A 49 4.35 3.95 8.17
C PRO A 49 3.06 3.67 7.40
N PRO A 50 2.36 2.56 7.69
CA PRO A 50 1.10 2.26 7.04
C PRO A 50 0.11 3.38 7.38
N THR A 51 -0.03 4.35 6.47
CA THR A 51 -1.13 5.29 6.52
C THR A 51 -2.39 4.47 6.31
N GLY A 52 -3.33 4.58 7.25
CA GLY A 52 -4.67 4.05 7.05
C GLY A 52 -5.29 4.76 5.85
N GLU A 53 -5.08 4.23 4.65
CA GLU A 53 -5.93 4.55 3.53
C GLU A 53 -7.32 4.11 3.96
N VAL A 54 -8.26 5.05 3.97
CA VAL A 54 -9.68 4.73 4.00
C VAL A 54 -9.94 4.03 2.68
N ASP A 55 -9.67 2.73 2.63
CA ASP A 55 -10.00 1.85 1.52
C ASP A 55 -11.53 1.86 1.49
N THR A 56 -12.10 2.81 0.74
CA THR A 56 -13.53 2.83 0.51
C THR A 56 -13.80 1.60 -0.32
N ASP A 57 -14.34 0.56 0.33
CA ASP A 57 -14.68 -0.70 -0.31
C ASP A 57 -15.72 -0.54 -1.41
N THR A 58 -16.29 0.66 -1.60
CA THR A 58 -17.31 0.97 -2.59
C THR A 58 -17.17 2.40 -3.10
N VAL A 59 -17.25 2.58 -4.41
CA VAL A 59 -17.23 3.89 -5.09
C VAL A 59 -18.24 3.92 -6.24
N VAL A 60 -18.76 5.10 -6.57
CA VAL A 60 -19.54 5.30 -7.80
C VAL A 60 -18.54 5.48 -8.96
N ALA A 61 -18.50 4.52 -9.89
CA ALA A 61 -17.57 4.56 -11.02
C ALA A 61 -18.04 5.48 -12.17
N GLY A 62 -19.34 5.75 -12.22
CA GLY A 62 -19.96 6.65 -13.18
C GLY A 62 -21.45 6.39 -13.31
N ARG A 63 -22.13 7.17 -14.15
CA ARG A 63 -23.53 6.94 -14.49
C ARG A 63 -23.66 5.95 -15.64
N ALA A 64 -24.72 5.17 -15.66
CA ALA A 64 -24.99 4.13 -16.65
C ALA A 64 -25.21 4.70 -18.06
N ASP A 65 -25.73 5.92 -18.16
CA ASP A 65 -25.99 6.66 -19.40
C ASP A 65 -24.72 7.26 -20.03
N GLU A 66 -23.68 7.52 -19.24
CA GLU A 66 -22.40 8.04 -19.72
C GLU A 66 -21.58 7.00 -20.50
N LEU A 67 -21.78 5.71 -20.24
CA LEU A 67 -20.98 4.64 -20.83
C LEU A 67 -21.69 4.02 -22.04
N ALA A 68 -21.21 4.38 -23.23
CA ALA A 68 -21.70 3.81 -24.49
C ALA A 68 -21.55 2.27 -24.49
N PRO A 69 -22.42 1.52 -25.19
CA PRO A 69 -22.23 0.09 -25.39
C PRO A 69 -20.85 -0.20 -25.97
N ASN A 70 -20.22 -1.29 -25.55
CA ASN A 70 -18.90 -1.69 -26.03
C ASN A 70 -17.82 -0.60 -25.81
N SER A 71 -17.80 0.01 -24.62
CA SER A 71 -16.82 1.03 -24.26
C SER A 71 -16.33 0.85 -22.82
N GLY A 72 -15.21 1.49 -22.49
CA GLY A 72 -14.62 1.45 -21.15
C GLY A 72 -14.25 2.84 -20.64
N LYS A 73 -14.31 3.02 -19.32
CA LYS A 73 -14.01 4.27 -18.61
C LYS A 73 -13.08 4.00 -17.44
N ILE A 74 -12.06 4.83 -17.29
CA ILE A 74 -11.18 4.82 -16.11
C ILE A 74 -11.82 5.66 -15.01
N PHE A 75 -11.78 5.14 -13.79
CA PHE A 75 -12.27 5.82 -12.60
C PHE A 75 -11.28 5.64 -11.43
N ARG A 76 -11.46 6.40 -10.35
CA ARG A 76 -10.60 6.34 -9.17
C ARG A 76 -11.22 5.38 -8.15
N PHE A 77 -10.43 4.39 -7.67
CA PHE A 77 -10.81 3.46 -6.61
C PHE A 77 -9.77 3.54 -5.48
N GLY A 78 -10.06 4.31 -4.43
CA GLY A 78 -9.07 4.62 -3.40
C GLY A 78 -7.86 5.37 -3.98
N SER A 79 -6.66 4.81 -3.86
CA SER A 79 -5.41 5.32 -4.43
C SER A 79 -5.03 4.72 -5.79
N ARG A 80 -5.78 3.72 -6.26
CA ARG A 80 -5.49 2.99 -7.51
C ARG A 80 -6.54 3.29 -8.59
N PRO A 81 -6.19 3.23 -9.88
CA PRO A 81 -7.16 3.38 -10.95
C PRO A 81 -7.96 2.08 -11.13
N GLY A 82 -9.26 2.22 -11.40
CA GLY A 82 -10.16 1.16 -11.83
C GLY A 82 -10.59 1.38 -13.28
N ILE A 83 -10.96 0.30 -13.97
CA ILE A 83 -11.55 0.34 -15.30
C ILE A 83 -12.94 -0.29 -15.24
N LEU A 84 -13.95 0.46 -15.67
CA LEU A 84 -15.32 0.00 -15.86
C LEU A 84 -15.51 -0.25 -17.35
N VAL A 85 -15.98 -1.43 -17.72
CA VAL A 85 -16.26 -1.80 -19.11
C VAL A 85 -17.74 -2.15 -19.24
N ARG A 86 -18.39 -1.58 -20.24
CA ARG A 86 -19.71 -2.01 -20.70
C ARG A 86 -19.53 -2.89 -21.91
N THR A 87 -19.87 -4.16 -21.78
CA THR A 87 -19.72 -5.16 -22.84
C THR A 87 -20.66 -4.85 -24.02
N PRO A 88 -20.43 -5.46 -25.21
CA PRO A 88 -21.37 -5.38 -26.32
C PRO A 88 -22.78 -5.88 -25.97
N ALA A 89 -22.89 -6.84 -25.04
CA ALA A 89 -24.16 -7.37 -24.56
C ALA A 89 -24.91 -6.39 -23.63
N GLY A 90 -24.24 -5.33 -23.17
CA GLY A 90 -24.78 -4.32 -22.26
C GLY A 90 -24.46 -4.56 -20.80
N ASP A 91 -23.85 -5.71 -20.46
CA ASP A 91 -23.39 -6.02 -19.10
C ASP A 91 -22.22 -5.14 -18.68
N TYR A 92 -22.05 -4.96 -17.37
CA TYR A 92 -20.93 -4.22 -16.81
C TYR A 92 -19.95 -5.17 -16.10
N CYS A 93 -18.67 -4.95 -16.32
CA CYS A 93 -17.59 -5.56 -15.55
C CYS A 93 -16.57 -4.50 -15.15
N ALA A 94 -15.94 -4.67 -13.99
CA ALA A 94 -14.95 -3.73 -13.48
C ALA A 94 -13.73 -4.46 -12.94
N PHE A 95 -12.57 -3.84 -13.13
CA PHE A 95 -11.28 -4.38 -12.74
C PHE A 95 -10.37 -3.27 -12.22
N SER A 96 -9.29 -3.65 -11.53
CA SER A 96 -8.15 -2.75 -11.40
C SER A 96 -7.63 -2.38 -12.79
N ALA A 97 -7.43 -1.09 -13.03
CA ALA A 97 -6.82 -0.62 -14.27
C ALA A 97 -5.28 -0.69 -14.22
N THR A 98 -4.69 -1.33 -13.21
CA THR A 98 -3.24 -1.45 -13.03
C THR A 98 -2.74 -2.76 -13.64
N CYS A 99 -1.96 -2.66 -14.72
CA CYS A 99 -1.34 -3.82 -15.35
C CYS A 99 -0.44 -4.57 -14.35
N THR A 100 -0.58 -5.88 -14.29
CA THR A 100 0.12 -6.70 -13.30
C THR A 100 1.58 -6.99 -13.65
N HIS A 101 2.08 -6.46 -14.76
CA HIS A 101 3.48 -6.55 -15.16
C HIS A 101 4.32 -5.50 -14.40
N LEU A 102 4.13 -4.22 -14.74
CA LEU A 102 4.89 -3.07 -14.19
C LEU A 102 3.96 -1.87 -13.96
N GLU A 103 2.70 -2.12 -13.59
CA GLU A 103 1.75 -1.13 -13.06
C GLU A 103 1.32 0.01 -14.01
N CYS A 104 1.56 -0.11 -15.31
CA CYS A 104 0.97 0.79 -16.31
C CYS A 104 -0.57 0.72 -16.30
N THR A 105 -1.22 1.84 -16.58
CA THR A 105 -2.68 1.89 -16.77
C THR A 105 -3.09 1.12 -18.04
N VAL A 106 -4.06 0.22 -17.90
CA VAL A 106 -4.65 -0.53 -19.03
C VAL A 106 -5.81 0.24 -19.67
N GLN A 107 -6.17 -0.14 -20.88
CA GLN A 107 -7.28 0.44 -21.63
C GLN A 107 -8.15 -0.64 -22.25
N TYR A 108 -9.46 -0.38 -22.38
CA TYR A 108 -10.36 -1.26 -23.09
C TYR A 108 -10.27 -1.03 -24.60
N ARG A 109 -10.20 -2.11 -25.38
CA ARG A 109 -10.26 -2.05 -26.84
C ARG A 109 -11.57 -2.65 -27.33
N GLY A 110 -12.50 -1.79 -27.74
CA GLY A 110 -13.84 -2.21 -28.17
C GLY A 110 -13.87 -3.05 -29.46
N ARG A 111 -12.81 -3.05 -30.28
CA ARG A 111 -12.75 -3.86 -31.50
C ARG A 111 -12.33 -5.30 -31.22
N GLU A 112 -11.38 -5.48 -30.31
CA GLU A 112 -10.86 -6.78 -29.88
C GLU A 112 -11.65 -7.37 -28.70
N HIS A 113 -12.46 -6.54 -28.03
CA HIS A 113 -13.20 -6.88 -26.82
C HIS A 113 -12.29 -7.37 -25.68
N ASP A 114 -11.16 -6.70 -25.51
CA ASP A 114 -10.18 -7.03 -24.48
C ASP A 114 -9.66 -5.80 -23.75
N ILE A 115 -8.95 -6.04 -22.65
CA ILE A 115 -8.24 -5.03 -21.89
C ILE A 115 -6.76 -5.15 -22.21
N TRP A 116 -6.14 -4.05 -22.61
CA TRP A 116 -4.79 -4.05 -23.17
C TRP A 116 -3.88 -3.03 -22.49
N CYS A 117 -2.61 -3.39 -22.35
CA CYS A 117 -1.56 -2.53 -21.82
C CYS A 117 -0.56 -2.14 -22.92
N ALA A 118 -0.44 -0.84 -23.18
CA ALA A 118 0.44 -0.30 -24.22
C ALA A 118 1.93 -0.47 -23.95
N CYS A 119 2.34 -0.62 -22.69
CA CYS A 119 3.75 -0.63 -22.31
C CYS A 119 4.50 -1.86 -22.87
N HIS A 120 3.88 -3.03 -22.81
CA HIS A 120 4.53 -4.31 -23.21
C HIS A 120 3.52 -5.28 -23.86
N ASN A 121 2.44 -4.74 -24.41
CA ASN A 121 1.43 -5.49 -25.15
C ASN A 121 0.75 -6.62 -24.34
N GLY A 122 0.56 -6.39 -23.03
CA GLY A 122 -0.19 -7.31 -22.16
C GLY A 122 -1.68 -7.27 -22.48
N VAL A 123 -2.33 -8.43 -22.50
CA VAL A 123 -3.75 -8.58 -22.85
C VAL A 123 -4.47 -9.34 -21.75
N TYR A 124 -5.64 -8.84 -21.36
CA TYR A 124 -6.56 -9.46 -20.45
C TYR A 124 -7.94 -9.60 -21.09
N ASP A 125 -8.65 -10.69 -20.80
CA ASP A 125 -10.04 -10.85 -21.22
C ASP A 125 -11.02 -10.05 -20.34
N LEU A 126 -12.32 -10.11 -20.67
CA LEU A 126 -13.39 -9.44 -19.91
C LEU A 126 -13.79 -10.19 -18.63
N GLN A 127 -12.99 -11.16 -18.21
CA GLN A 127 -13.00 -11.77 -16.89
C GLN A 127 -11.75 -11.35 -16.08
N GLY A 128 -10.89 -10.49 -16.64
CA GLY A 128 -9.67 -10.00 -16.02
C GLY A 128 -8.49 -10.95 -16.11
N ARG A 129 -8.64 -12.13 -16.75
CA ARG A 129 -7.56 -13.11 -16.86
C ARG A 129 -6.53 -12.63 -17.87
N ASN A 130 -5.25 -12.76 -17.53
CA ASN A 130 -4.16 -12.51 -18.47
C ASN A 130 -4.17 -13.62 -19.54
N VAL A 131 -4.36 -13.24 -20.81
CA VAL A 131 -4.46 -14.17 -21.93
C VAL A 131 -3.29 -14.06 -22.91
N SER A 132 -2.56 -12.95 -22.88
CA SER A 132 -1.37 -12.76 -23.71
C SER A 132 -0.42 -11.72 -23.15
N GLY A 133 0.82 -11.77 -23.62
CA GLY A 133 1.90 -10.86 -23.26
C GLY A 133 2.59 -11.22 -21.92
N PRO A 134 3.41 -10.29 -21.40
CA PRO A 134 4.18 -10.50 -20.17
C PRO A 134 3.41 -10.60 -18.84
N PRO A 135 2.18 -10.07 -18.66
CA PRO A 135 1.52 -10.07 -17.36
C PRO A 135 1.44 -11.46 -16.72
N PRO A 136 1.97 -11.66 -15.50
CA PRO A 136 2.07 -12.98 -14.88
C PRO A 136 0.79 -13.43 -14.17
N ARG A 137 -0.19 -12.53 -13.98
CA ARG A 137 -1.40 -12.80 -13.18
C ARG A 137 -2.62 -12.02 -13.70
N PRO A 138 -3.84 -12.42 -13.35
CA PRO A 138 -5.07 -11.68 -13.66
C PRO A 138 -5.12 -10.30 -12.99
N LEU A 139 -5.92 -9.40 -13.55
CA LEU A 139 -6.34 -8.16 -12.91
C LEU A 139 -7.21 -8.47 -11.68
N GLU A 140 -7.15 -7.59 -10.68
CA GLU A 140 -8.09 -7.64 -9.56
C GLU A 140 -9.50 -7.34 -10.08
N VAL A 141 -10.45 -8.23 -9.78
CA VAL A 141 -11.85 -8.10 -10.21
C VAL A 141 -12.62 -7.35 -9.13
N TYR A 142 -13.45 -6.40 -9.56
CA TYR A 142 -14.37 -5.68 -8.68
C TYR A 142 -15.81 -6.12 -8.94
N ASP A 143 -16.62 -6.08 -7.88
CA ASP A 143 -18.05 -6.34 -7.99
C ASP A 143 -18.77 -5.09 -8.50
N VAL A 144 -19.73 -5.27 -9.40
CA VAL A 144 -20.47 -4.17 -10.02
C VAL A 144 -21.95 -4.26 -9.67
N HIS A 145 -22.50 -3.17 -9.18
CA HIS A 145 -23.91 -3.03 -8.84
C HIS A 145 -24.48 -1.81 -9.55
N VAL A 146 -25.47 -2.01 -10.42
CA VAL A 146 -26.21 -0.90 -11.03
C VAL A 146 -27.35 -0.52 -10.11
N GLN A 147 -27.32 0.72 -9.59
CA GLN A 147 -28.32 1.27 -8.67
C GLN A 147 -29.01 2.47 -9.33
N GLY A 148 -30.13 2.21 -9.99
CA GLY A 148 -30.82 3.24 -10.78
C GLY A 148 -29.94 3.72 -11.93
N GLU A 149 -29.49 4.97 -11.87
CA GLU A 149 -28.60 5.56 -12.88
C GLU A 149 -27.12 5.40 -12.55
N ASP A 150 -26.77 5.00 -11.33
CA ASP A 150 -25.37 4.90 -10.89
C ASP A 150 -24.82 3.49 -11.07
N VAL A 151 -23.59 3.40 -11.58
CA VAL A 151 -22.80 2.17 -11.59
C VAL A 151 -21.85 2.20 -10.40
N VAL A 152 -22.21 1.45 -9.37
CA VAL A 152 -21.45 1.31 -8.14
C VAL A 152 -20.48 0.14 -8.27
N VAL A 153 -19.22 0.37 -7.93
CA VAL A 153 -18.17 -0.65 -7.96
C VAL A 153 -17.66 -0.87 -6.54
N ALA A 154 -17.57 -2.14 -6.14
CA ALA A 154 -17.11 -2.55 -4.82
C ALA A 154 -15.93 -3.52 -4.89
N ARG A 155 -15.08 -3.49 -3.86
CA ARG A 155 -13.97 -4.44 -3.75
C ARG A 155 -14.54 -5.83 -3.50
N ARG A 156 -14.25 -6.78 -4.39
CA ARG A 156 -14.60 -8.18 -4.17
C ARG A 156 -13.80 -8.69 -2.98
N GLY A 157 -14.48 -9.09 -1.91
CA GLY A 157 -13.86 -9.50 -0.65
C GLY A 157 -12.71 -10.48 -0.90
N ARG A 158 -11.50 -10.14 -0.44
CA ARG A 158 -10.31 -10.99 -0.56
C ARG A 158 -10.57 -12.27 0.26
N SER A 159 -10.83 -13.39 -0.40
CA SER A 159 -10.76 -14.72 0.23
C SER A 159 -9.33 -15.11 0.52
#